data_AF-A0A7Z9TXF8-F1
#
_entry.id   AF-A0A7Z9TXF8-F1
#
_cell.length_a   1.000
_cell.length_b   1.000
_cell.length_c   1.000
_cell.angle_alpha   90.00
_cell.angle_beta   90.00
_cell.angle_gamma   90.00
#
_symmetry.space_group_name_H-M   'P 1'
#
loop_
_entity.id
_entity.type
_entity.pdbx_description
1 polymer ?
#
loop_
_entity_poly.entity_id
_entity_poly.type
_entity_poly.pdbx_seq_one_letter_code
_entity_poly.pdbx_strand_id
1 'polypeptide(L)'
;NNYSKRRYRRLKQMVGVGYSTPPEKIASFCEGIRELLRVHPYTRKDYYQVWLNEFAGSSLNILVYVFWTAPDWQTELRERHRFMLDIIRLAGELEVEFAFPTRTLYLRNEENWQQGSNKISAMRPEGWMEDAEGEGREVVENFTSADDWRKHLPPPYTFTGARDGGNGPSGEGGEGGEG
;
A
#
# COMPACT_ATOMS: atom_id res chain seq x y z
N ASN A 1 42.40 -11.70 4.90
CA ASN A 1 41.08 -12.05 4.31
C ASN A 1 41.14 -11.97 2.80
N ASN A 2 40.68 -13.03 2.11
CA ASN A 2 40.61 -13.06 0.64
C ASN A 2 39.23 -12.57 0.17
N TYR A 3 39.13 -11.29 -0.20
CA TYR A 3 37.88 -10.70 -0.70
C TYR A 3 37.59 -11.04 -2.17
N SER A 4 38.60 -11.36 -2.98
CA SER A 4 38.44 -11.64 -4.42
C SER A 4 37.76 -12.99 -4.73
N LYS A 5 37.66 -13.90 -3.76
CA LYS A 5 36.89 -15.15 -3.90
C LYS A 5 35.36 -15.00 -3.71
N ARG A 6 34.82 -13.80 -3.46
CA ARG A 6 33.36 -13.57 -3.39
C ARG A 6 32.72 -13.54 -4.79
N ARG A 7 32.21 -14.69 -5.25
CA ARG A 7 31.46 -14.87 -6.51
C ARG A 7 30.26 -13.92 -6.68
N TYR A 8 29.68 -13.47 -5.57
CA TYR A 8 28.55 -12.52 -5.54
C TYR A 8 28.77 -11.45 -4.48
N ARG A 9 28.34 -10.21 -4.76
CA ARG A 9 28.44 -9.07 -3.83
C ARG A 9 27.05 -8.47 -3.59
N ARG A 10 26.72 -8.16 -2.33
CA ARG A 10 25.32 -7.91 -1.89
C ARG A 10 24.99 -6.43 -1.82
N LEU A 11 23.79 -6.06 -2.25
CA LEU A 11 23.10 -4.82 -1.89
C LEU A 11 21.85 -5.18 -1.07
N LYS A 12 21.71 -4.56 0.11
CA LYS A 12 20.44 -4.44 0.84
C LYS A 12 20.14 -2.95 0.92
N GLN A 13 18.94 -2.54 0.53
CA GLN A 13 18.47 -1.17 0.57
C GLN A 13 17.01 -1.16 1.03
N MET A 14 16.62 -0.13 1.77
CA MET A 14 15.22 0.13 2.08
C MET A 14 14.81 1.34 1.22
N VAL A 15 13.74 1.20 0.45
CA VAL A 15 13.18 2.25 -0.40
C VAL A 15 11.88 2.71 0.25
N GLY A 16 11.90 3.88 0.88
CA GLY A 16 10.73 4.46 1.53
C GLY A 16 9.83 5.16 0.52
N VAL A 17 8.54 4.79 0.48
CA VAL A 17 7.50 5.47 -0.29
C VAL A 17 6.47 6.10 0.66
N GLY A 18 5.74 7.11 0.21
CA GLY A 18 4.78 7.85 1.04
C GLY A 18 3.62 6.97 1.53
N TYR A 19 3.11 7.23 2.75
CA TYR A 19 1.91 6.57 3.30
C TYR A 19 0.64 6.81 2.48
N SER A 20 0.63 7.84 1.64
CA SER A 20 -0.42 8.14 0.66
C SER A 20 -0.41 7.22 -0.58
N THR A 21 0.62 6.38 -0.76
CA THR A 21 0.75 5.51 -1.93
C THR A 21 -0.27 4.36 -1.86
N PRO A 22 -1.20 4.21 -2.84
CA PRO A 22 -2.14 3.10 -2.87
C PRO A 22 -1.45 1.72 -2.93
N PRO A 23 -1.99 0.67 -2.28
CA PRO A 23 -1.41 -0.67 -2.28
C PRO A 23 -1.11 -1.23 -3.67
N GLU A 24 -1.93 -0.89 -4.67
CA GLU A 24 -1.85 -1.32 -6.07
C GLU A 24 -0.63 -0.71 -6.76
N LYS A 25 -0.33 0.56 -6.45
CA LYS A 25 0.89 1.25 -6.90
C LYS A 25 2.13 0.70 -6.20
N ILE A 26 2.06 0.38 -4.90
CA ILE A 26 3.15 -0.27 -4.17
C ILE A 26 3.46 -1.65 -4.76
N ALA A 27 2.43 -2.46 -5.07
CA ALA A 27 2.57 -3.77 -5.68
C ALA A 27 3.18 -3.69 -7.09
N SER A 28 2.66 -2.79 -7.92
CA SER A 28 3.17 -2.51 -9.28
C SER A 28 4.63 -2.05 -9.25
N PHE A 29 4.99 -1.15 -8.33
CA PHE A 29 6.34 -0.66 -8.16
C PHE A 29 7.30 -1.77 -7.71
N CYS A 30 6.89 -2.59 -6.73
CA CYS A 30 7.68 -3.76 -6.33
C CYS A 30 7.94 -4.71 -7.50
N GLU A 31 6.94 -5.00 -8.33
CA GLU A 31 7.10 -5.88 -9.49
C GLU A 31 7.95 -5.26 -10.61
N GLY A 32 7.80 -3.97 -10.89
CA GLY A 32 8.67 -3.27 -11.84
C GLY A 32 10.14 -3.28 -11.41
N ILE A 33 10.43 -3.16 -10.11
CA ILE A 33 11.80 -3.33 -9.57
C ILE A 33 12.28 -4.77 -9.74
N ARG A 34 11.40 -5.78 -9.57
CA ARG A 34 11.75 -7.18 -9.88
C ARG A 34 12.05 -7.37 -11.37
N GLU A 35 11.31 -6.75 -12.28
CA GLU A 35 11.58 -6.84 -13.72
C GLU A 35 12.90 -6.13 -14.10
N LEU A 36 13.18 -4.94 -13.54
CA LEU A 36 14.50 -4.31 -13.66
C LEU A 36 15.60 -5.28 -13.21
N LEU A 37 15.42 -6.01 -12.11
CA LEU A 37 16.36 -7.05 -11.67
C LEU A 37 16.42 -8.27 -12.61
N ARG A 38 15.33 -8.65 -13.29
CA ARG A 38 15.31 -9.73 -14.30
C ARG A 38 16.06 -9.35 -15.58
N VAL A 39 15.93 -8.12 -16.08
CA VAL A 39 16.65 -7.68 -17.30
C VAL A 39 18.10 -7.24 -17.06
N HIS A 40 18.44 -6.69 -15.89
CA HIS A 40 19.75 -6.06 -15.67
C HIS A 40 20.94 -7.03 -15.80
N PRO A 41 21.94 -6.82 -16.69
CA PRO A 41 22.92 -7.85 -17.05
C PRO A 41 23.78 -8.37 -15.88
N TYR A 42 24.16 -7.51 -14.93
CA TYR A 42 25.05 -7.87 -13.82
C TYR A 42 24.37 -8.38 -12.52
N THR A 43 23.06 -8.66 -12.52
CA THR A 43 22.35 -9.17 -11.32
C THR A 43 22.18 -10.69 -11.34
N ARG A 44 22.17 -11.30 -10.14
CA ARG A 44 21.84 -12.72 -9.94
C ARG A 44 20.32 -12.92 -10.11
N LYS A 45 19.91 -13.89 -10.94
CA LYS A 45 18.51 -14.10 -11.35
C LYS A 45 17.74 -15.11 -10.50
N ASP A 46 18.44 -16.08 -9.93
CA ASP A 46 17.89 -17.17 -9.11
C ASP A 46 17.67 -16.79 -7.64
N TYR A 47 18.13 -15.61 -7.20
CA TYR A 47 17.90 -15.14 -5.82
C TYR A 47 18.01 -13.61 -5.68
N TYR A 48 16.86 -12.95 -5.60
CA TYR A 48 16.66 -11.56 -5.16
C TYR A 48 15.33 -11.46 -4.39
N GLN A 49 15.13 -10.39 -3.62
CA GLN A 49 13.86 -10.12 -2.91
C GLN A 49 13.49 -8.64 -3.07
N VAL A 50 12.22 -8.36 -3.34
CA VAL A 50 11.64 -7.01 -3.39
C VAL A 50 10.23 -7.06 -2.79
N TRP A 51 10.04 -6.46 -1.62
CA TRP A 51 8.77 -6.54 -0.86
C TRP A 51 8.59 -5.33 0.05
N LEU A 52 7.35 -4.86 0.27
CA LEU A 52 7.02 -4.04 1.43
C LEU A 52 7.38 -4.82 2.70
N ASN A 53 8.16 -4.21 3.59
CA ASN A 53 8.84 -4.90 4.69
C ASN A 53 8.62 -4.23 6.06
N GLU A 54 8.37 -2.93 6.11
CA GLU A 54 8.38 -2.16 7.35
C GLU A 54 7.50 -0.91 7.23
N PHE A 55 6.71 -0.64 8.28
CA PHE A 55 5.97 0.60 8.47
C PHE A 55 6.82 1.50 9.38
N ALA A 56 7.57 2.44 8.80
CA ALA A 56 8.47 3.33 9.53
C ALA A 56 7.80 4.68 9.82
N GLY A 57 8.36 5.47 10.74
CA GLY A 57 7.71 6.67 11.29
C GLY A 57 7.39 7.82 10.32
N SER A 58 7.78 7.73 9.05
CA SER A 58 7.33 8.63 7.97
C SER A 58 7.27 7.96 6.58
N SER A 59 7.46 6.64 6.50
CA SER A 59 7.57 5.92 5.23
C SER A 59 7.07 4.48 5.27
N LEU A 60 6.54 4.00 4.14
CA LEU A 60 6.33 2.59 3.83
C LEU A 60 7.61 2.05 3.19
N ASN A 61 8.35 1.19 3.89
CA ASN A 61 9.69 0.78 3.48
C ASN A 61 9.66 -0.54 2.70
N ILE A 62 10.03 -0.46 1.42
CA ILE A 62 10.24 -1.61 0.52
C ILE A 62 11.69 -2.11 0.68
N LEU A 63 11.86 -3.35 1.11
CA LEU A 63 13.14 -4.04 1.08
C LEU A 63 13.53 -4.35 -0.38
N VAL A 64 14.70 -3.89 -0.81
CA VAL A 64 15.36 -4.32 -2.05
C VAL A 64 16.64 -5.07 -1.69
N TYR A 65 16.72 -6.35 -2.07
CA TYR A 65 17.79 -7.27 -1.67
C TYR A 65 18.30 -8.06 -2.88
N VAL A 66 19.49 -7.73 -3.37
CA VAL A 66 20.05 -8.24 -4.64
C VAL A 66 21.52 -8.63 -4.51
N PHE A 67 21.92 -9.61 -5.31
CA PHE A 67 23.30 -10.05 -5.48
C PHE A 67 23.83 -9.66 -6.87
N TRP A 68 25.00 -9.03 -6.89
CA TRP A 68 25.71 -8.56 -8.07
C TRP A 68 26.81 -9.54 -8.50
N THR A 69 26.97 -9.69 -9.81
CA THR A 69 27.94 -10.57 -10.49
C THR A 69 28.83 -9.72 -11.42
N ALA A 70 29.38 -8.63 -10.90
CA ALA A 70 30.27 -7.73 -11.64
C ALA A 70 31.75 -8.13 -11.50
N PRO A 71 32.58 -8.00 -12.55
CA PRO A 71 34.00 -8.41 -12.51
C PRO A 71 34.81 -7.67 -11.45
N ASP A 72 34.56 -6.37 -11.28
CA ASP A 72 35.29 -5.47 -10.39
C ASP A 72 34.36 -4.51 -9.63
N TRP A 73 34.94 -3.70 -8.73
CA TRP A 73 34.21 -2.77 -7.87
C TRP A 73 33.70 -1.51 -8.59
N GLN A 74 34.44 -0.97 -9.58
CA GLN A 74 33.99 0.20 -10.35
C GLN A 74 32.81 -0.17 -11.24
N THR A 75 32.84 -1.33 -11.90
CA THR A 75 31.67 -1.86 -12.63
C THR A 75 30.48 -2.06 -11.68
N GLU A 76 30.68 -2.65 -10.49
CA GLU A 76 29.57 -2.79 -9.53
C GLU A 76 28.96 -1.45 -9.10
N LEU A 77 29.77 -0.43 -8.80
CA LEU A 77 29.27 0.90 -8.43
C LEU A 77 28.51 1.56 -9.58
N ARG A 78 29.01 1.48 -10.81
CA ARG A 78 28.36 2.02 -12.01
C ARG A 78 26.98 1.39 -12.23
N GLU A 79 26.89 0.06 -12.13
CA GLU A 79 25.66 -0.67 -12.40
C GLU A 79 24.64 -0.55 -11.23
N ARG A 80 25.11 -0.50 -9.97
CA ARG A 80 24.27 -0.10 -8.83
C ARG A 80 23.66 1.29 -9.02
N HIS A 81 24.47 2.26 -9.49
CA HIS A 81 24.00 3.61 -9.77
C HIS A 81 22.93 3.65 -10.87
N ARG A 82 23.14 2.93 -11.99
CA ARG A 82 22.15 2.80 -13.06
C ARG A 82 20.83 2.23 -12.53
N PHE A 83 20.88 1.09 -11.85
CA PHE A 83 19.70 0.45 -11.26
C PHE A 83 18.95 1.37 -10.29
N MET A 84 19.64 2.16 -9.46
CA MET A 84 18.98 3.15 -8.59
C MET A 84 18.33 4.30 -9.36
N LEU A 85 18.92 4.78 -10.47
CA LEU A 85 18.28 5.75 -11.35
C LEU A 85 17.05 5.16 -12.06
N ASP A 86 17.09 3.88 -12.43
CA ASP A 86 15.97 3.21 -13.09
C ASP A 86 14.80 2.96 -12.11
N ILE A 87 15.08 2.71 -10.82
CA ILE A 87 14.07 2.73 -9.75
C ILE A 87 13.42 4.13 -9.64
N ILE A 88 14.20 5.21 -9.72
CA ILE A 88 13.67 6.58 -9.65
C ILE A 88 12.78 6.91 -10.86
N ARG A 89 13.16 6.46 -12.07
CA ARG A 89 12.31 6.58 -13.27
C ARG A 89 11.01 5.81 -13.12
N LEU A 90 11.09 4.53 -12.72
CA LEU A 90 9.93 3.67 -12.49
C LEU A 90 8.97 4.24 -11.44
N ALA A 91 9.49 4.87 -10.39
CA ALA A 91 8.67 5.56 -9.38
C ALA A 91 7.89 6.73 -10.00
N GLY A 92 8.52 7.51 -10.89
CA GLY A 92 7.85 8.58 -11.65
C GLY A 92 6.76 8.06 -12.58
N GLU A 93 7.07 7.07 -13.42
CA GLU A 93 6.11 6.47 -14.38
C GLU A 93 4.89 5.80 -13.70
N LEU A 94 5.05 5.32 -12.46
CA LEU A 94 3.98 4.73 -11.65
C LEU A 94 3.32 5.72 -10.67
N GLU A 95 3.70 7.00 -10.71
CA GLU A 95 3.23 8.04 -9.79
C GLU A 95 3.34 7.62 -8.30
N VAL A 96 4.53 7.14 -7.93
CA VAL A 96 4.91 6.71 -6.57
C VAL A 96 5.91 7.71 -6.00
N GLU A 97 5.51 8.43 -4.95
CA GLU A 97 6.38 9.40 -4.28
C GLU A 97 7.30 8.72 -3.27
N PHE A 98 8.60 9.04 -3.33
CA PHE A 98 9.54 8.70 -2.27
C PHE A 98 9.21 9.45 -0.99
N ALA A 99 9.29 8.76 0.15
CA ALA A 99 9.03 9.39 1.44
C ALA A 99 10.18 10.32 1.85
N PHE A 100 9.81 11.57 2.15
CA PHE A 100 10.67 12.51 2.87
C PHE A 100 10.39 12.44 4.38
N PRO A 101 11.33 12.85 5.26
CA PRO A 101 11.08 12.94 6.70
C PRO A 101 9.99 13.98 7.03
N THR A 102 8.73 13.54 7.11
CA THR A 102 7.57 14.38 7.43
C THR A 102 7.33 14.48 8.93
N ARG A 103 6.66 15.56 9.36
CA ARG A 103 6.17 15.76 10.72
C ARG A 103 4.84 16.51 10.69
N THR A 104 3.76 15.88 11.15
CA THR A 104 2.48 16.56 11.40
C THR A 104 2.57 17.34 12.71
N LEU A 105 2.56 18.67 12.64
CA LEU A 105 2.48 19.53 13.82
C LEU A 105 1.02 19.69 14.26
N TYR A 106 0.61 18.91 15.25
CA TYR A 106 -0.69 19.09 15.91
C TYR A 106 -0.66 20.36 16.78
N LEU A 107 -1.16 21.47 16.22
CA LEU A 107 -1.43 22.69 16.98
C LEU A 107 -2.61 22.44 17.92
N ARG A 108 -2.32 22.27 19.21
CA ARG A 108 -3.29 21.99 20.26
C ARG A 108 -4.08 23.25 20.60
N ASN A 109 -5.37 23.29 20.24
CA ASN A 109 -6.34 24.16 20.90
C ASN A 109 -6.89 23.43 22.14
N GLU A 110 -7.00 24.12 23.27
CA GLU A 110 -7.24 23.46 24.57
C GLU A 110 -8.67 22.93 24.73
N GLU A 111 -9.64 23.55 24.05
CA GLU A 111 -11.07 23.25 24.12
C GLU A 111 -11.42 21.81 23.71
N ASN A 112 -10.69 21.23 22.75
CA ASN A 112 -11.02 19.94 22.14
C ASN A 112 -10.25 18.74 22.73
N TRP A 113 -9.44 18.92 23.79
CA TRP A 113 -8.53 17.87 24.27
C TRP A 113 -9.17 16.78 25.15
N GLN A 114 -10.39 16.98 25.66
CA GLN A 114 -11.05 16.03 26.57
C GLN A 114 -11.58 14.76 25.87
N GLN A 115 -11.77 14.79 24.55
CA GLN A 115 -12.20 13.62 23.78
C GLN A 115 -10.96 12.78 23.40
N GLY A 116 -10.68 11.77 24.22
CA GLY A 116 -9.70 10.72 23.86
C GLY A 116 -10.16 9.92 22.64
N SER A 117 -9.24 9.19 22.01
CA SER A 117 -9.57 8.31 20.87
C SER A 117 -10.70 7.35 21.25
N ASN A 118 -11.76 7.32 20.45
CA ASN A 118 -12.91 6.45 20.67
C ASN A 118 -12.47 4.99 20.85
N LYS A 119 -12.99 4.34 21.89
CA LYS A 119 -12.61 2.96 22.24
C LYS A 119 -13.21 2.00 21.22
N ILE A 120 -12.42 1.56 20.24
CA ILE A 120 -12.78 0.42 19.38
C ILE A 120 -12.65 -0.87 20.20
N SER A 121 -13.64 -1.76 20.14
CA SER A 121 -13.62 -3.01 20.89
C SER A 121 -12.67 -3.99 20.24
N ALA A 122 -11.85 -4.64 21.06
CA ALA A 122 -11.09 -5.81 20.67
C ALA A 122 -11.97 -7.08 20.64
N MET A 123 -13.14 -7.04 21.29
CA MET A 123 -14.07 -8.16 21.36
C MET A 123 -14.95 -8.18 20.12
N ARG A 124 -14.95 -9.31 19.40
CA ARG A 124 -15.92 -9.58 18.35
C ARG A 124 -17.19 -10.13 19.03
N PRO A 125 -18.37 -9.53 18.83
CA PRO A 125 -19.60 -10.10 19.36
C PRO A 125 -19.84 -11.50 18.78
N GLU A 126 -20.44 -12.38 19.56
CA GLU A 126 -20.96 -13.65 19.04
C GLU A 126 -22.11 -13.33 18.06
N GLY A 127 -22.18 -13.99 16.90
CA GLY A 127 -23.15 -13.69 15.85
C GLY A 127 -22.78 -12.56 14.87
N TRP A 128 -21.86 -11.64 15.22
CA TRP A 128 -21.66 -10.35 14.49
C TRP A 128 -21.52 -10.41 12.96
N MET A 129 -21.01 -11.52 12.43
CA MET A 129 -20.79 -11.73 11.00
C MET A 129 -22.06 -12.22 10.28
N GLU A 130 -22.88 -13.01 10.96
CA GLU A 130 -24.20 -13.45 10.49
C GLU A 130 -25.22 -12.30 10.61
N ASP A 131 -25.15 -11.51 11.68
CA ASP A 131 -25.95 -10.28 11.85
C ASP A 131 -25.64 -9.26 10.75
N ALA A 132 -24.35 -8.97 10.50
CA ALA A 132 -23.94 -8.00 9.46
C ALA A 132 -24.27 -8.47 8.04
N GLU A 133 -24.20 -9.78 7.76
CA GLU A 133 -24.68 -10.33 6.49
C GLU A 133 -26.22 -10.33 6.39
N GLY A 134 -26.94 -10.52 7.49
CA GLY A 134 -28.40 -10.44 7.55
C GLY A 134 -28.90 -9.02 7.30
N GLU A 135 -28.45 -8.05 8.11
CA GLU A 135 -28.79 -6.63 8.00
C GLU A 135 -28.42 -6.07 6.62
N GLY A 136 -27.23 -6.39 6.10
CA GLY A 136 -26.80 -5.97 4.77
C GLY A 136 -27.69 -6.50 3.63
N ARG A 137 -28.22 -7.73 3.76
CA ARG A 137 -29.18 -8.31 2.79
C ARG A 137 -30.58 -7.71 2.95
N GLU A 138 -31.08 -7.60 4.19
CA GLU A 138 -32.42 -7.08 4.47
C GLU A 138 -32.54 -5.61 4.04
N VAL A 139 -31.54 -4.77 4.29
CA VAL A 139 -31.53 -3.37 3.83
C VAL A 139 -31.63 -3.30 2.31
N VAL A 140 -30.79 -4.03 1.57
CA VAL A 140 -30.81 -4.05 0.09
C VAL A 140 -32.12 -4.61 -0.45
N GLU A 141 -32.69 -5.63 0.20
CA GLU A 141 -33.99 -6.19 -0.18
C GLU A 141 -35.10 -5.17 0.04
N ASN A 142 -35.19 -4.57 1.21
CA ASN A 142 -36.24 -3.60 1.55
C ASN A 142 -36.22 -2.38 0.63
N PHE A 143 -35.05 -1.81 0.28
CA PHE A 143 -35.02 -0.61 -0.58
C PHE A 143 -35.07 -0.89 -2.09
N THR A 144 -34.72 -2.10 -2.58
CA THR A 144 -34.78 -2.41 -4.04
C THR A 144 -35.89 -3.37 -4.45
N SER A 145 -36.60 -4.04 -3.53
CA SER A 145 -37.68 -5.01 -3.83
C SER A 145 -38.78 -4.50 -4.77
N ALA A 146 -39.05 -3.18 -4.76
CA ALA A 146 -40.04 -2.55 -5.61
C ALA A 146 -39.52 -2.13 -7.00
N ASP A 147 -38.20 -2.07 -7.21
CA ASP A 147 -37.58 -1.55 -8.43
C ASP A 147 -37.97 -2.35 -9.68
N ASP A 148 -38.24 -1.65 -10.79
CA ASP A 148 -38.59 -2.29 -12.06
C ASP A 148 -37.43 -3.16 -12.61
N TRP A 149 -36.17 -2.80 -12.33
CA TRP A 149 -35.00 -3.56 -12.77
C TRP A 149 -34.94 -4.99 -12.20
N ARG A 150 -35.62 -5.26 -11.07
CA ARG A 150 -35.77 -6.61 -10.51
C ARG A 150 -36.79 -7.47 -11.25
N LYS A 151 -37.64 -6.88 -12.10
CA LYS A 151 -38.69 -7.57 -12.88
C LYS A 151 -38.35 -7.60 -14.38
N HIS A 152 -37.74 -6.53 -14.90
CA HIS A 152 -37.39 -6.37 -16.31
C HIS A 152 -36.03 -5.70 -16.44
N LEU A 153 -35.13 -6.21 -17.30
CA LEU A 153 -33.81 -5.62 -17.47
C LEU A 153 -33.90 -4.22 -18.13
N PRO A 154 -33.36 -3.14 -17.51
CA PRO A 154 -33.47 -1.79 -18.06
C PRO A 154 -32.72 -1.60 -19.39
N PRO A 155 -33.19 -0.69 -20.27
CA PRO A 155 -32.49 -0.33 -21.50
C PRO A 155 -31.19 0.47 -21.22
N PRO A 156 -30.22 0.48 -22.16
CA PRO A 156 -28.98 1.25 -22.01
C PRO A 156 -29.20 2.76 -21.83
N TYR A 157 -28.42 3.36 -20.93
CA TYR A 157 -28.53 4.76 -20.52
C TYR A 157 -27.82 5.75 -21.48
N THR A 158 -28.34 6.98 -21.57
CA THR A 158 -27.74 8.12 -22.29
C THR A 158 -27.72 9.39 -21.42
N PHE A 159 -26.61 10.13 -21.43
CA PHE A 159 -26.35 11.24 -20.49
C PHE A 159 -27.00 12.58 -20.89
N THR A 160 -27.63 13.25 -19.91
CA THR A 160 -28.06 14.66 -19.99
C THR A 160 -27.94 15.37 -18.62
N GLY A 161 -26.71 15.69 -18.18
CA GLY A 161 -26.44 16.37 -16.90
C GLY A 161 -26.32 17.90 -17.02
N ALA A 162 -26.67 18.75 -16.04
CA ALA A 162 -27.20 18.58 -14.67
C ALA A 162 -26.28 17.90 -13.59
N ARG A 163 -26.72 17.96 -12.32
CA ARG A 163 -26.06 17.67 -10.99
C ARG A 163 -27.17 17.48 -9.90
N ASP A 164 -27.06 16.92 -8.68
CA ASP A 164 -26.06 16.24 -7.79
C ASP A 164 -26.86 15.15 -6.95
N GLY A 165 -26.53 14.53 -5.78
CA GLY A 165 -25.55 14.70 -4.68
C GLY A 165 -25.75 13.64 -3.54
N GLY A 166 -25.25 13.86 -2.30
CA GLY A 166 -25.37 12.94 -1.12
C GLY A 166 -24.55 13.41 0.11
N ASN A 167 -24.34 12.71 1.26
CA ASN A 167 -24.89 11.49 1.92
C ASN A 167 -24.20 11.31 3.34
N GLY A 168 -24.71 10.51 4.32
CA GLY A 168 -23.82 9.84 5.32
C GLY A 168 -24.27 9.41 6.76
N PRO A 169 -23.46 8.57 7.50
CA PRO A 169 -23.70 7.91 8.82
C PRO A 169 -22.59 8.23 9.90
N SER A 170 -22.06 7.47 10.90
CA SER A 170 -22.10 6.05 11.45
C SER A 170 -21.31 5.91 12.81
N GLY A 171 -21.51 4.87 13.66
CA GLY A 171 -20.66 4.47 14.84
C GLY A 171 -21.36 3.49 15.85
N GLU A 172 -20.79 2.88 16.93
CA GLU A 172 -19.40 2.65 17.47
C GLU A 172 -19.41 1.74 18.77
N GLY A 173 -18.27 1.23 19.33
CA GLY A 173 -18.22 0.45 20.62
C GLY A 173 -16.86 -0.21 21.04
N GLY A 174 -16.63 -0.60 22.34
CA GLY A 174 -15.29 -0.82 23.02
C GLY A 174 -15.01 -2.01 24.01
N GLU A 175 -13.77 -2.09 24.58
CA GLU A 175 -13.17 -2.86 25.76
C GLU A 175 -13.10 -4.43 25.78
N GLY A 176 -12.23 -5.17 26.54
CA GLY A 176 -11.04 -4.86 27.41
C GLY A 176 -10.42 -6.09 28.19
N GLY A 177 -9.19 -6.00 28.77
CA GLY A 177 -8.51 -7.00 29.66
C GLY A 177 -7.67 -8.11 28.95
N GLU A 178 -6.65 -8.81 29.49
CA GLU A 178 -5.79 -8.78 30.71
C GLU A 178 -4.38 -9.34 30.35
N GLY A 179 -3.36 -9.29 31.24
CA GLY A 179 -2.11 -10.08 31.10
C GLY A 179 -0.80 -9.41 31.54
#